data_AF-A0A9E2XCD5-F1
#
_entry.id   AF-A0A9E2XCD5-F1
#
_cell.length_a   1.000
_cell.length_b   1.000
_cell.length_c   1.000
_cell.angle_alpha   90.00
_cell.angle_beta   90.00
_cell.angle_gamma   90.00
#
_symmetry.space_group_name_H-M   'P 1'
#
loop_
_entity.id
_entity.type
_entity.pdbx_description
1 polymer ?
#
loop_
_entity_poly.entity_id
_entity_poly.type
_entity_poly.pdbx_seq_one_letter_code
_entity_poly.pdbx_strand_id
1 'polypeptide(L)'
;MKRLFVAVPLGLFGISPLMATLAPAVQAQTRSAVDVAAGTGSPEFRDPKTGQVWTPETVSQDGKPIGPDDKAFDPRAQSAPAQAVLQKATPRPVGSVPITAGPTVPIVNMENATLRAVPGQRWQVVMYLNNNSGGGVTPVVECHFTNHGQPVSDTRAQVGQMGPGVRAGIAVMGPRVEHFVDRATCNVVSP
;
A
#
# COMPACT_ATOMS: atom_id res chain seq x y z
N MET A 1 10.77 -61.52 33.63
CA MET A 1 11.69 -62.39 32.87
C MET A 1 11.25 -62.43 31.41
N LYS A 2 12.21 -62.47 30.47
CA LYS A 2 12.11 -62.72 29.00
C LYS A 2 11.45 -61.61 28.16
N ARG A 3 12.22 -60.78 27.45
CA ARG A 3 12.96 -60.97 26.17
C ARG A 3 12.04 -61.09 24.94
N LEU A 4 11.96 -59.98 24.21
CA LEU A 4 12.34 -59.79 22.79
C LEU A 4 12.21 -61.02 21.86
N PHE A 5 11.43 -60.89 20.78
CA PHE A 5 11.79 -61.43 19.47
C PHE A 5 11.27 -60.54 18.34
N VAL A 6 12.20 -60.16 17.47
CA VAL A 6 12.03 -59.55 16.15
C VAL A 6 11.66 -60.65 15.15
N ALA A 7 10.80 -60.36 14.17
CA ALA A 7 10.78 -61.07 12.89
C ALA A 7 10.20 -60.19 11.77
N VAL A 8 11.04 -59.92 10.77
CA VAL A 8 10.70 -59.47 9.41
C VAL A 8 10.57 -60.74 8.54
N PRO A 9 9.58 -60.82 7.62
CA PRO A 9 9.91 -60.94 6.19
C PRO A 9 8.95 -60.11 5.31
N LEU A 10 9.46 -59.33 4.35
CA LEU A 10 9.93 -59.71 3.01
C LEU A 10 8.78 -59.99 2.00
N GLY A 11 8.50 -58.97 1.19
CA GLY A 11 8.20 -59.05 -0.24
C GLY A 11 6.84 -59.59 -0.70
N LEU A 12 6.07 -58.74 -1.41
CA LEU A 12 5.48 -59.15 -2.69
C LEU A 12 5.25 -57.91 -3.58
N PHE A 13 5.63 -58.07 -4.84
CA PHE A 13 5.70 -57.08 -5.92
C PHE A 13 4.34 -56.43 -6.23
N GLY A 14 4.26 -55.11 -6.06
CA GLY A 14 3.16 -54.29 -6.56
C GLY A 14 3.50 -53.70 -7.93
N ILE A 15 2.71 -54.08 -8.92
CA ILE A 15 2.79 -53.68 -10.33
C ILE A 15 2.37 -52.21 -10.45
N SER A 16 3.28 -51.35 -10.94
CA SER A 16 3.01 -49.94 -11.23
C SER A 16 2.23 -49.78 -12.54
N PRO A 17 1.02 -49.16 -12.57
CA PRO A 17 0.47 -48.62 -13.79
C PRO A 17 1.04 -47.22 -14.07
N LEU A 18 1.60 -47.06 -15.27
CA LEU A 18 1.93 -45.79 -15.90
C LEU A 18 0.67 -44.90 -15.93
N MET A 19 0.63 -43.83 -15.14
CA MET A 19 -0.34 -42.75 -15.31
C MET A 19 0.31 -41.63 -16.12
N ALA A 20 -0.18 -41.45 -17.35
CA ALA A 20 0.13 -40.31 -18.19
C ALA A 20 -0.53 -39.05 -17.62
N THR A 21 0.28 -38.13 -17.09
CA THR A 21 -0.18 -36.80 -16.68
C THR A 21 -0.30 -35.90 -17.92
N LEU A 22 -1.53 -35.66 -18.38
CA LEU A 22 -1.84 -34.59 -19.32
C LEU A 22 -1.64 -33.23 -18.61
N ALA A 23 -0.77 -32.39 -19.14
CA ALA A 23 -0.58 -31.02 -18.68
C ALA A 23 -1.83 -30.17 -18.97
N PRO A 24 -2.29 -29.30 -18.06
CA PRO A 24 -3.26 -28.29 -18.40
C PRO A 24 -2.59 -27.21 -19.27
N ALA A 25 -3.09 -27.04 -20.49
CA ALA A 25 -2.76 -25.90 -21.34
C ALA A 25 -3.20 -24.62 -20.63
N VAL A 26 -2.23 -23.77 -20.28
CA VAL A 26 -2.48 -22.39 -19.86
C VAL A 26 -2.98 -21.64 -21.09
N GLN A 27 -4.30 -21.51 -21.23
CA GLN A 27 -4.90 -20.56 -22.15
C GLN A 27 -4.47 -19.16 -21.69
N ALA A 28 -3.54 -18.57 -22.44
CA ALA A 28 -3.21 -17.17 -22.34
C ALA A 28 -4.50 -16.36 -22.53
N GLN A 29 -4.98 -15.77 -21.43
CA GLN A 29 -5.95 -14.70 -21.50
C GLN A 29 -5.35 -13.60 -22.37
N THR A 30 -5.92 -13.43 -23.57
CA THR A 30 -5.79 -12.23 -24.38
C THR A 30 -6.30 -11.07 -23.55
N ARG A 31 -5.42 -10.48 -22.74
CA ARG A 31 -5.59 -9.08 -22.33
C ARG A 31 -5.56 -8.31 -23.64
N SER A 32 -6.62 -7.56 -23.94
CA SER A 32 -6.55 -6.48 -24.91
C SER A 32 -5.54 -5.45 -24.38
N ALA A 33 -4.26 -5.75 -24.57
CA ALA A 33 -3.20 -4.77 -24.51
C ALA A 33 -3.32 -4.01 -25.82
N VAL A 34 -3.75 -2.76 -25.74
CA VAL A 34 -3.41 -1.81 -26.81
C VAL A 34 -1.89 -1.68 -26.69
N ASP A 35 -1.16 -2.35 -27.58
CA ASP A 35 0.27 -2.12 -27.77
C ASP A 35 0.44 -0.65 -28.21
N VAL A 36 0.57 0.25 -27.25
CA VAL A 36 1.06 1.59 -27.51
C VAL A 36 2.56 1.43 -27.74
N ALA A 37 2.93 1.15 -28.98
CA ALA A 37 4.29 1.38 -29.44
C ALA A 37 4.58 2.85 -29.14
N ALA A 38 5.46 3.11 -28.16
CA ALA A 38 5.94 4.44 -27.85
C ALA A 38 6.81 4.93 -29.02
N GLY A 39 6.15 5.43 -30.06
CA GLY A 39 6.80 6.22 -31.10
C GLY A 39 7.40 7.46 -30.46
N THR A 40 8.51 7.94 -31.00
CA THR A 40 9.21 9.16 -30.55
C THR A 40 8.46 10.45 -30.90
N GLY A 41 7.12 10.40 -30.97
CA GLY A 41 6.23 11.53 -31.14
C GLY A 41 5.16 11.48 -30.07
N SER A 42 4.68 12.65 -29.63
CA SER A 42 3.57 12.76 -28.70
C SER A 42 2.41 11.82 -29.09
N PRO A 43 1.80 11.09 -28.16
CA PRO A 43 0.70 10.20 -28.49
C PRO A 43 -0.48 11.03 -29.03
N GLU A 44 -0.75 10.89 -30.32
CA GLU A 44 -1.89 11.52 -31.00
C GLU A 44 -3.05 10.52 -31.06
N PHE A 45 -4.22 10.92 -30.56
CA PHE A 45 -5.45 10.14 -30.73
C PHE A 45 -6.24 10.70 -31.90
N ARG A 46 -6.48 9.87 -32.93
CA ARG A 46 -7.29 10.25 -34.08
C ARG A 46 -8.67 9.62 -33.98
N ASP A 47 -9.71 10.45 -33.95
CA ASP A 47 -11.10 9.98 -33.99
C ASP A 47 -11.40 9.42 -35.39
N PRO A 48 -11.76 8.12 -35.52
CA PRO A 48 -12.07 7.50 -36.81
C PRO A 48 -13.34 8.03 -37.48
N LYS A 49 -14.26 8.68 -36.74
CA LYS A 49 -15.54 9.18 -37.29
C LYS A 49 -15.45 10.62 -37.76
N THR A 50 -14.77 11.49 -37.00
CA THR A 50 -14.65 12.92 -37.32
C THR A 50 -13.33 13.26 -38.00
N GLY A 51 -12.35 12.35 -37.96
CA GLY A 51 -10.99 12.59 -38.46
C GLY A 51 -10.17 13.55 -37.59
N GLN A 52 -10.73 14.00 -36.46
CA GLN A 52 -10.09 14.93 -35.54
C GLN A 52 -8.90 14.27 -34.86
N VAL A 53 -7.77 14.97 -34.87
CA VAL A 53 -6.55 14.55 -34.18
C VAL A 53 -6.47 15.31 -32.87
N TRP A 54 -6.53 14.61 -31.75
CA TRP A 54 -6.23 15.15 -30.43
C TRP A 54 -4.75 14.94 -30.14
N THR A 55 -4.06 16.06 -29.98
CA THR A 55 -2.69 16.13 -29.50
C THR A 55 -2.70 16.54 -28.02
N PRO A 56 -1.62 16.34 -27.25
CA PRO A 56 -1.52 16.85 -25.88
C PRO A 56 -1.84 18.35 -25.74
N GLU A 57 -1.64 19.14 -26.81
CA GLU A 57 -1.86 20.58 -26.85
C GLU A 57 -3.31 20.98 -27.14
N THR A 58 -4.17 20.02 -27.49
CA THR A 58 -5.56 20.25 -27.95
C THR A 58 -6.59 19.33 -27.30
N VAL A 59 -6.14 18.33 -26.54
CA VAL A 59 -7.01 17.41 -25.80
C VAL A 59 -7.90 18.18 -24.81
N SER A 60 -9.16 17.76 -24.68
CA SER A 60 -10.19 18.41 -23.83
C SER A 60 -10.71 19.79 -24.26
N GLN A 61 -10.28 20.34 -25.41
CA GLN A 61 -10.68 21.66 -25.91
C GLN A 61 -11.23 21.65 -27.35
N ASP A 62 -11.82 20.52 -27.79
CA ASP A 62 -12.40 20.35 -29.13
C ASP A 62 -11.45 20.77 -30.29
N GLY A 63 -10.14 20.54 -30.15
CA GLY A 63 -9.15 20.91 -31.17
C GLY A 63 -8.65 22.35 -31.10
N LYS A 64 -9.11 23.15 -30.12
CA LYS A 64 -8.55 24.48 -29.84
C LYS A 64 -7.26 24.36 -29.02
N PRO A 65 -6.28 25.25 -29.22
CA PRO A 65 -5.10 25.30 -28.38
C PRO A 65 -5.49 25.51 -26.92
N ILE A 66 -4.99 24.64 -26.04
CA ILE A 66 -5.19 24.79 -24.60
C ILE A 66 -4.44 26.05 -24.14
N GLY A 67 -5.08 26.92 -23.35
CA GLY A 67 -4.44 28.10 -22.75
C GLY A 67 -3.31 27.69 -21.78
N PRO A 68 -2.30 28.52 -21.51
CA PRO A 68 -1.20 28.17 -20.61
C PRO A 68 -1.66 27.69 -19.23
N ASP A 69 -2.75 28.26 -18.72
CA ASP A 69 -3.35 27.91 -17.42
C ASP A 69 -4.10 26.57 -17.44
N ASP A 70 -4.59 26.16 -18.62
CA ASP A 70 -5.34 24.91 -18.82
C ASP A 70 -4.42 23.74 -19.25
N LYS A 71 -3.16 24.02 -19.60
CA LYS A 71 -2.21 23.05 -20.18
C LYS A 71 -1.67 22.01 -19.22
N ALA A 72 -1.78 22.24 -17.91
CA ALA A 72 -1.26 21.29 -16.94
C ALA A 72 -2.08 21.31 -15.65
N PHE A 73 -2.43 20.11 -15.18
CA PHE A 73 -2.76 19.93 -13.76
C PHE A 73 -1.57 20.42 -12.93
N ASP A 74 -1.71 21.57 -12.26
CA ASP A 74 -0.72 22.05 -11.30
C ASP A 74 -1.08 21.55 -9.89
N PRO A 75 -0.40 20.50 -9.38
CA PRO A 75 -0.63 20.05 -8.02
C PRO A 75 -0.32 21.13 -6.99
N ARG A 76 0.53 22.13 -7.29
CA ARG A 76 0.91 23.20 -6.35
C ARG A 76 -0.18 24.25 -6.17
N ALA A 77 -1.02 24.45 -7.17
CA ALA A 77 -2.18 25.32 -7.09
C ALA A 77 -3.30 24.72 -6.21
N GLN A 78 -3.21 23.43 -5.88
CA GLN A 78 -4.15 22.76 -4.99
C GLN A 78 -3.78 22.99 -3.53
N SER A 79 -4.40 24.01 -2.92
CA SER A 79 -4.34 24.23 -1.47
C SER A 79 -5.66 23.84 -0.80
N ALA A 80 -5.55 23.16 0.33
CA ALA A 80 -6.67 22.89 1.22
C ALA A 80 -6.34 23.49 2.58
N PRO A 81 -7.32 24.02 3.33
CA PRO A 81 -7.08 24.46 4.70
C PRO A 81 -6.61 23.28 5.54
N ALA A 82 -5.53 23.47 6.30
CA ALA A 82 -5.01 22.45 7.21
C ALA A 82 -6.08 22.04 8.24
N GLN A 83 -6.46 20.77 8.21
CA GLN A 83 -7.42 20.19 9.15
C GLN A 83 -6.71 19.32 10.18
N ALA A 84 -6.99 19.52 11.47
CA ALA A 84 -6.57 18.60 12.52
C ALA A 84 -7.64 17.55 12.77
N VAL A 85 -7.29 16.26 12.66
CA VAL A 85 -8.22 15.13 12.80
C VAL A 85 -7.75 14.22 13.93
N LEU A 86 -8.66 13.88 14.85
CA LEU A 86 -8.45 12.81 15.82
C LEU A 86 -9.13 11.54 15.31
N GLN A 87 -8.41 10.41 15.29
CA GLN A 87 -8.98 9.13 14.91
C GLN A 87 -8.54 8.00 15.84
N LYS A 88 -9.33 6.92 15.86
CA LYS A 88 -8.92 5.65 16.46
C LYS A 88 -8.38 4.74 15.36
N ALA A 89 -7.20 4.17 15.59
CA ALA A 89 -6.59 3.21 14.69
C ALA A 89 -6.63 1.82 15.33
N THR A 90 -7.12 0.84 14.59
CA THR A 90 -7.18 -0.54 15.07
C THR A 90 -5.89 -1.27 14.69
N PRO A 91 -5.07 -1.72 15.65
CA PRO A 91 -3.90 -2.53 15.35
C PRO A 91 -4.33 -3.90 14.83
N ARG A 92 -3.68 -4.34 13.76
CA ARG A 92 -3.79 -5.70 13.23
C ARG A 92 -2.49 -6.42 13.51
N PRO A 93 -2.43 -7.36 14.47
CA PRO A 93 -1.23 -8.15 14.71
C PRO A 93 -0.80 -8.86 13.43
N VAL A 94 0.48 -8.71 13.06
CA VAL A 94 1.08 -9.33 11.88
C VAL A 94 2.34 -10.14 12.22
N GLY A 95 2.79 -10.10 13.48
CA GLY A 95 3.93 -10.87 13.94
C GLY A 95 4.35 -10.48 15.35
N SER A 96 5.56 -10.89 15.72
CA SER A 96 6.19 -10.55 16.99
C SER A 96 7.58 -9.97 16.79
N VAL A 97 8.03 -9.21 17.79
CA VAL A 97 9.37 -8.63 17.89
C VAL A 97 10.00 -9.01 19.24
N PRO A 98 11.34 -9.14 19.32
CA PRO A 98 12.01 -9.33 20.59
C PRO A 98 11.78 -8.16 21.57
N ILE A 99 11.61 -8.49 22.85
CA ILE A 99 11.50 -7.48 23.90
C ILE A 99 12.89 -6.91 24.17
N THR A 100 13.11 -5.68 23.72
CA THR A 100 14.42 -5.00 23.72
C THR A 100 14.35 -3.57 24.25
N ALA A 101 13.17 -3.09 24.66
CA ALA A 101 13.00 -1.74 25.20
C ALA A 101 13.96 -1.48 26.37
N GLY A 102 14.61 -0.32 26.34
CA GLY A 102 15.63 0.07 27.30
C GLY A 102 16.02 1.53 27.13
N PRO A 103 17.08 2.01 27.79
CA PRO A 103 17.45 3.43 27.75
C PRO A 103 17.71 4.00 26.35
N THR A 104 18.15 3.16 25.41
CA THR A 104 18.47 3.54 24.02
C THR A 104 17.52 2.94 22.99
N VAL A 105 16.61 2.05 23.39
CA VAL A 105 15.66 1.37 22.49
C VAL A 105 14.24 1.78 22.86
N PRO A 106 13.49 2.43 21.95
CA PRO A 106 12.17 2.93 22.26
C PRO A 106 11.18 1.81 22.57
N ILE A 107 10.21 2.10 23.44
CA ILE A 107 9.10 1.20 23.80
C ILE A 107 8.30 0.81 22.55
N VAL A 108 7.96 1.78 21.71
CA VAL A 108 7.30 1.56 20.43
C VAL A 108 8.18 2.09 19.30
N ASN A 109 8.50 1.24 18.33
CA ASN A 109 9.15 1.66 17.09
C ASN A 109 8.16 1.63 15.92
N MET A 110 8.32 2.55 14.98
CA MET A 110 7.51 2.64 13.76
C MET A 110 8.37 2.28 12.54
N GLU A 111 7.80 1.51 11.61
CA GLU A 111 8.51 1.06 10.42
C GLU A 111 7.64 1.14 9.17
N ASN A 112 8.30 1.36 8.03
CA ASN A 112 7.74 1.24 6.68
C ASN A 112 6.42 2.02 6.49
N ALA A 113 6.42 3.29 6.89
CA ALA A 113 5.30 4.19 6.64
C ALA A 113 5.20 4.48 5.14
N THR A 114 4.07 4.11 4.55
CA THR A 114 3.81 4.22 3.11
C THR A 114 2.52 4.99 2.87
N LEU A 115 2.64 6.10 2.12
CA LEU A 115 1.49 6.88 1.67
C LEU A 115 0.85 6.23 0.45
N ARG A 116 -0.48 6.14 0.45
CA ARG A 116 -1.26 5.70 -0.70
C ARG A 116 -2.57 6.47 -0.82
N ALA A 117 -3.04 6.64 -2.05
CA ALA A 117 -4.39 7.12 -2.32
C ALA A 117 -5.34 5.92 -2.38
N VAL A 118 -6.45 5.99 -1.64
CA VAL A 118 -7.57 5.04 -1.82
C VAL A 118 -8.59 5.70 -2.75
N PRO A 119 -8.81 5.18 -3.98
CA PRO A 119 -9.70 5.80 -4.94
C PRO A 119 -11.12 6.03 -4.38
N GLY A 120 -11.67 7.23 -4.60
CA GLY A 120 -13.00 7.62 -4.09
C GLY A 120 -13.10 7.75 -2.57
N GLN A 121 -11.98 7.68 -1.84
CA GLN A 121 -11.93 7.69 -0.38
C GLN A 121 -10.96 8.77 0.10
N ARG A 122 -9.97 8.39 0.90
CA ARG A 122 -9.02 9.28 1.55
C ARG A 122 -7.60 8.80 1.26
N TRP A 123 -6.64 9.71 1.34
CA TRP A 123 -5.25 9.34 1.51
C TRP A 123 -5.10 8.50 2.76
N GLN A 124 -4.15 7.58 2.75
CA GLN A 124 -3.93 6.65 3.84
C GLN A 124 -2.44 6.41 3.98
N VAL A 125 -1.94 6.45 5.20
CA VAL A 125 -0.61 5.95 5.53
C VAL A 125 -0.76 4.59 6.19
N VAL A 126 -0.04 3.59 5.68
CA VAL A 126 0.10 2.30 6.34
C VAL A 126 1.52 2.09 6.78
N MET A 127 1.65 1.58 8.00
CA MET A 127 2.91 1.40 8.70
C MET A 127 2.81 0.21 9.64
N TYR A 128 3.96 -0.22 10.15
CA TYR A 128 4.04 -1.16 11.24
C TYR A 128 4.44 -0.44 12.53
N LEU A 129 3.82 -0.85 13.64
CA LEU A 129 4.26 -0.53 14.98
C LEU A 129 4.78 -1.79 15.66
N ASN A 130 5.89 -1.65 16.37
CA ASN A 130 6.53 -2.71 17.13
C ASN A 130 6.48 -2.33 18.61
N ASN A 131 5.80 -3.12 19.44
CA ASN A 131 5.93 -3.00 20.88
C ASN A 131 7.16 -3.79 21.34
N ASN A 132 8.26 -3.09 21.63
CA ASN A 132 9.51 -3.69 22.07
C ASN A 132 9.55 -3.93 23.59
N SER A 133 8.46 -3.66 24.32
CA SER A 133 8.40 -3.80 25.77
C SER A 133 7.75 -5.10 26.23
N GLY A 134 7.95 -5.42 27.51
CA GLY A 134 7.28 -6.55 28.19
C GLY A 134 5.87 -6.23 28.68
N GLY A 135 5.37 -5.00 28.47
CA GLY A 135 4.03 -4.56 28.84
C GLY A 135 3.12 -4.37 27.63
N GLY A 136 1.81 -4.22 27.88
CA GLY A 136 0.88 -3.74 26.86
C GLY A 136 0.99 -2.22 26.68
N VAL A 137 0.78 -1.75 25.44
CA VAL A 137 0.93 -0.32 25.07
C VAL A 137 -0.28 0.17 24.26
N THR A 138 -0.57 1.48 24.31
CA THR A 138 -1.64 2.14 23.55
C THR A 138 -1.08 3.38 22.86
N PRO A 139 -0.30 3.19 21.79
CA PRO A 139 0.49 4.28 21.24
C PRO A 139 -0.38 5.32 20.56
N VAL A 140 0.13 6.54 20.49
CA VAL A 140 -0.44 7.63 19.72
C VAL A 140 0.52 8.00 18.61
N VAL A 141 0.03 7.96 17.37
CA VAL A 141 0.78 8.31 16.16
C VAL A 141 0.25 9.63 15.63
N GLU A 142 1.13 10.54 15.27
CA GLU A 142 0.78 11.79 14.60
C GLU A 142 1.34 11.77 13.18
N CYS A 143 0.50 12.10 12.20
CA CYS A 143 0.87 12.15 10.79
C CYS A 143 0.52 13.52 10.20
N HIS A 144 1.51 14.16 9.60
CA HIS A 144 1.37 15.42 8.87
C HIS A 144 1.32 15.13 7.38
N PHE A 145 0.27 15.58 6.71
CA PHE A 145 0.08 15.43 5.27
C PHE A 145 0.37 16.76 4.60
N THR A 146 1.27 16.75 3.63
CA THR A 146 1.70 17.94 2.92
C THR A 146 1.52 17.79 1.42
N ASN A 147 1.50 18.93 0.75
CA ASN A 147 1.64 19.06 -0.68
C ASN A 147 2.66 20.15 -0.96
N HIS A 148 3.80 19.80 -1.55
CA HIS A 148 4.88 20.74 -1.85
C HIS A 148 5.35 21.52 -0.60
N GLY A 149 5.38 20.85 0.55
CA GLY A 149 5.74 21.46 1.84
C GLY A 149 4.65 22.32 2.49
N GLN A 150 3.53 22.56 1.82
CA GLN A 150 2.36 23.20 2.43
C GLN A 150 1.54 22.18 3.21
N PRO A 151 1.07 22.51 4.42
CA PRO A 151 0.23 21.61 5.20
C PRO A 151 -1.16 21.46 4.55
N VAL A 152 -1.59 20.21 4.39
CA VAL A 152 -2.93 19.85 3.88
C VAL A 152 -3.83 19.39 5.02
N SER A 153 -3.30 18.55 5.91
CA SER A 153 -4.00 18.11 7.12
C SER A 153 -3.04 17.44 8.10
N ASP A 154 -3.40 17.45 9.37
CA ASP A 154 -2.73 16.70 10.42
C ASP A 154 -3.70 15.68 11.03
N THR A 155 -3.23 14.46 11.23
CA THR A 155 -4.04 13.41 11.86
C THR A 155 -3.32 12.82 13.05
N ARG A 156 -3.98 12.86 14.21
CA ARG A 156 -3.57 12.17 15.43
C ARG A 156 -4.38 10.88 15.58
N ALA A 157 -3.70 9.75 15.54
CA ALA A 157 -4.28 8.42 15.65
C ALA A 157 -3.99 7.82 17.03
N GLN A 158 -5.04 7.59 17.82
CA GLN A 158 -4.97 6.77 19.03
C GLN A 158 -5.07 5.30 18.63
N VAL A 159 -3.99 4.56 18.81
CA VAL A 159 -3.94 3.14 18.44
C VAL A 159 -4.52 2.31 19.58
N GLY A 160 -5.33 1.31 19.22
CA GLY A 160 -5.81 0.31 20.18
C GLY A 160 -4.67 -0.43 20.88
N GLN A 161 -5.00 -1.16 21.95
CA GLN A 161 -4.00 -1.84 22.76
C GLN A 161 -3.19 -2.86 21.96
N MET A 162 -1.87 -2.83 22.12
CA MET A 162 -0.92 -3.81 21.61
C MET A 162 -0.31 -4.59 22.77
N GLY A 163 -0.29 -5.93 22.66
CA GLY A 163 0.34 -6.80 23.65
C GLY A 163 1.87 -6.71 23.64
N PRO A 164 2.55 -7.30 24.63
CA PRO A 164 4.01 -7.31 24.72
C PRO A 164 4.64 -8.01 23.52
N GLY A 165 5.72 -7.45 22.97
CA GLY A 165 6.41 -8.02 21.81
C GLY A 165 5.59 -8.09 20.52
N VAL A 166 4.43 -7.41 20.42
CA VAL A 166 3.57 -7.49 19.22
C VAL A 166 4.07 -6.55 18.13
N ARG A 167 4.14 -7.07 16.90
CA ARG A 167 4.19 -6.26 15.67
C ARG A 167 2.78 -6.15 15.10
N ALA A 168 2.31 -4.93 14.91
CA ALA A 168 1.00 -4.65 14.34
C ALA A 168 1.10 -3.77 13.09
N GLY A 169 0.33 -4.11 12.06
CA GLY A 169 0.03 -3.18 10.98
C GLY A 169 -1.08 -2.23 11.41
N ILE A 170 -0.92 -0.94 11.11
CA ILE A 170 -1.97 0.07 11.32
C ILE A 170 -2.15 0.91 10.05
N ALA A 171 -3.31 1.56 9.97
CA ALA A 171 -3.60 2.52 8.93
C ALA A 171 -4.11 3.83 9.53
N VAL A 172 -3.51 4.93 9.11
CA VAL A 172 -3.88 6.30 9.48
C VAL A 172 -4.51 6.95 8.26
N MET A 173 -5.78 7.37 8.36
CA MET A 173 -6.44 8.11 7.29
C MET A 173 -6.00 9.58 7.29
N GLY A 174 -5.69 10.09 6.10
CA GLY A 174 -5.36 11.49 5.81
C GLY A 174 -6.57 12.24 5.23
N PRO A 175 -6.38 13.28 4.40
CA PRO A 175 -7.48 14.05 3.82
C PRO A 175 -8.20 13.26 2.71
N ARG A 176 -9.32 13.78 2.21
CA ARG A 176 -9.99 13.25 1.01
C ARG A 176 -9.05 13.34 -0.19
N VAL A 177 -9.16 12.40 -1.13
CA VAL A 177 -8.28 12.35 -2.32
C VAL A 177 -8.49 13.51 -3.30
N GLU A 178 -9.54 14.32 -3.11
CA GLU A 178 -9.76 15.60 -3.82
C GLU A 178 -8.73 16.68 -3.45
N HIS A 179 -8.05 16.53 -2.31
CA HIS A 179 -6.89 17.31 -1.95
C HIS A 179 -5.64 16.50 -2.27
N PHE A 180 -4.79 17.02 -3.15
CA PHE A 180 -3.54 16.35 -3.48
C PHE A 180 -2.59 16.35 -2.27
N VAL A 181 -1.92 15.22 -2.06
CA VAL A 181 -0.90 15.05 -1.02
C VAL A 181 0.30 14.39 -1.70
N ASP A 182 1.48 14.99 -1.56
CA ASP A 182 2.72 14.46 -2.10
C ASP A 182 3.53 13.68 -1.05
N ARG A 183 3.34 14.02 0.22
CA ARG A 183 4.11 13.48 1.34
C ARG A 183 3.27 13.37 2.59
N ALA A 184 3.55 12.33 3.37
CA ALA A 184 3.10 12.22 4.75
C ALA A 184 4.27 11.84 5.65
N THR A 185 4.42 12.56 6.76
CA THR A 185 5.43 12.27 7.79
C THR A 185 4.73 11.88 9.07
N CYS A 186 5.02 10.68 9.58
CA CYS A 186 4.40 10.14 10.79
C CYS A 186 5.42 9.94 11.89
N ASN A 187 5.01 10.11 13.15
CA ASN A 187 5.84 9.88 14.33
C ASN A 187 5.00 9.28 15.47
N VAL A 188 5.62 8.44 16.30
CA VAL A 188 5.04 8.03 17.57
C VAL A 188 5.25 9.16 18.58
N VAL A 189 4.15 9.76 19.06
CA VAL A 189 4.18 10.90 20.00
C VAL A 189 3.87 10.49 21.43
N SER A 190 3.28 9.31 21.62
CA SER A 190 3.16 8.64 22.91
C SER A 190 3.31 7.14 22.68
N PRO A 191 4.21 6.44 23.39
CA PRO A 191 4.23 4.98 23.40
C PRO A 191 3.01 4.41 24.13
#